data_AF-A0A8K0KBE7-F1
#
_entry.id   AF-A0A8K0KBE7-F1
#
_cell.length_a   1.000
_cell.length_b   1.000
_cell.length_c   1.000
_cell.angle_alpha   90.00
_cell.angle_beta   90.00
_cell.angle_gamma   90.00
#
_symmetry.space_group_name_H-M   'P 1'
#
loop_
_entity.id
_entity.type
_entity.pdbx_description
1 polymer ?
#
loop_
_entity_poly.entity_id
_entity_poly.type
_entity_poly.pdbx_seq_one_letter_code
_entity_poly.pdbx_strand_id
1 'polypeptide(L)'
;MPVLFRRRVLQMDDIQSWWEVPSIAHFCSLFRAAFNLLDFDIEELEEALLTDGAEDSGSSLLQELMVRLLAGCVPSAQGCISIFNYQMFLRRLFRQKCQ
;
A
#
# COMPACT_ATOMS: atom_id res chain seq x y z
N MET A 1 11.80 -0.69 18.26
CA MET A 1 10.67 -1.15 19.11
C MET A 1 9.79 -2.04 18.25
N PRO A 2 9.54 -3.29 18.66
CA PRO A 2 8.91 -4.29 17.79
C PRO A 2 7.43 -3.94 17.56
N VAL A 3 7.07 -3.72 16.30
CA VAL A 3 5.69 -3.53 15.83
C VAL A 3 4.97 -4.87 16.00
N LEU A 4 4.36 -5.05 17.16
CA LEU A 4 3.56 -6.21 17.49
C LEU A 4 2.25 -6.16 16.70
N PHE A 5 2.21 -6.94 15.61
CA PHE A 5 0.99 -7.46 14.97
C PHE A 5 0.13 -8.21 16.01
N ARG A 6 -0.60 -7.47 16.85
CA ARG A 6 -1.80 -7.97 17.55
C ARG A 6 -2.97 -7.22 16.93
N ARG A 7 -4.03 -7.94 16.55
CA ARG A 7 -5.35 -7.39 16.21
C ARG A 7 -5.81 -6.43 17.32
N ARG A 8 -5.40 -5.17 17.22
CA ARG A 8 -6.00 -4.03 17.90
C ARG A 8 -7.02 -3.50 16.92
N VAL A 9 -8.18 -3.09 17.41
CA VAL A 9 -8.99 -2.10 16.68
C VAL A 9 -8.04 -0.91 16.51
N LEU A 10 -7.54 -0.69 15.30
CA LEU A 10 -6.70 0.47 15.01
C LEU A 10 -7.55 1.70 15.32
N GLN A 11 -6.99 2.66 16.07
CA GLN A 11 -7.61 3.97 16.25
C GLN A 11 -6.92 4.97 15.33
N MET A 12 -7.63 6.04 14.95
CA MET A 12 -7.05 7.09 14.09
C MET A 12 -5.74 7.64 14.68
N ASP A 13 -5.70 7.85 15.99
CA ASP A 13 -4.50 8.32 16.71
C ASP A 13 -3.31 7.36 16.57
N ASP A 14 -3.55 6.05 16.44
CA ASP A 14 -2.46 5.09 16.21
C ASP A 14 -1.84 5.33 14.83
N ILE A 15 -2.65 5.53 13.80
CA ILE A 15 -2.19 5.69 12.41
C ILE A 15 -1.51 7.05 12.21
N GLN A 16 -2.07 8.12 12.78
CA GLN A 16 -1.49 9.45 12.73
C GLN A 16 -0.14 9.55 13.46
N SER A 17 0.13 8.62 14.38
CA SER A 17 1.43 8.53 15.05
C SER A 17 2.53 7.89 14.21
N TRP A 18 2.19 7.21 13.09
CA TRP A 18 3.14 6.51 12.24
C TRP A 18 3.86 7.49 11.31
N TRP A 19 5.18 7.59 11.45
CA TRP A 19 6.00 8.40 10.53
C TRP A 19 6.04 7.82 9.11
N GLU A 20 5.65 6.55 8.97
CA GLU A 20 5.54 5.83 7.71
C GLU A 20 4.44 6.42 6.82
N VAL A 21 3.30 6.85 7.38
CA VAL A 21 2.16 7.37 6.62
C VAL A 21 2.52 8.62 5.80
N PRO A 22 3.04 9.72 6.40
CA PRO A 22 3.45 10.89 5.63
C PRO A 22 4.62 10.58 4.68
N SER A 23 5.49 9.63 5.04
CA SER A 23 6.59 9.19 4.16
C SER A 23 6.09 8.49 2.91
N ILE A 24 5.10 7.60 3.03
CA ILE A 24 4.45 6.89 1.92
C ILE A 24 3.69 7.88 1.03
N ALA A 25 2.87 8.78 1.62
CA ALA A 25 2.13 9.79 0.86
C ALA A 25 3.09 10.69 0.07
N HIS A 26 4.17 11.16 0.70
CA HIS A 26 5.17 11.96 0.04
C HIS A 26 5.87 11.22 -1.11
N PHE A 27 6.25 9.96 -0.90
CA PHE A 27 6.80 9.11 -1.96
C PHE A 27 5.84 8.99 -3.15
N CYS A 28 4.56 8.74 -2.87
CA CYS A 28 3.56 8.59 -3.93
C CYS A 28 3.36 9.89 -4.71
N SER A 29 3.42 11.04 -4.04
CA SER A 29 3.40 12.35 -4.70
C SER A 29 4.60 12.55 -5.63
N LEU A 30 5.82 12.28 -5.15
CA LEU A 30 7.05 12.44 -5.93
C LEU A 30 7.09 11.55 -7.18
N PHE A 31 6.60 10.31 -7.06
CA PHE A 31 6.68 9.30 -8.11
C PHE A 31 5.36 9.11 -8.87
N ARG A 32 4.37 10.01 -8.66
CA ARG A 32 3.03 9.90 -9.23
C ARG A 32 3.07 9.70 -10.74
N ALA A 33 3.84 10.52 -11.45
CA ALA A 33 3.95 10.44 -12.90
C ALA A 33 4.67 9.16 -13.37
N ALA A 34 5.66 8.67 -12.63
CA ALA A 34 6.46 7.52 -13.03
C ALA A 34 5.70 6.20 -12.90
N PHE A 35 4.87 6.05 -11.87
CA PHE A 35 4.08 4.85 -11.62
C PHE A 35 2.60 5.01 -11.99
N ASN A 36 2.23 6.16 -12.56
CA ASN A 36 0.84 6.56 -12.81
C ASN A 36 -0.04 6.45 -11.55
N LEU A 37 0.45 6.86 -10.38
CA LEU A 37 -0.26 6.68 -9.10
C LEU A 37 -1.55 7.51 -9.03
N LEU A 38 -2.47 7.08 -8.16
CA LEU A 38 -3.64 7.87 -7.79
C LEU A 38 -3.19 9.17 -7.13
N ASP A 39 -4.00 10.22 -7.30
CA ASP A 39 -3.87 11.44 -6.51
C ASP A 39 -4.66 11.21 -5.23
N PHE A 40 -3.99 11.26 -4.07
CA PHE A 40 -4.61 11.08 -2.76
C PHE A 40 -3.87 11.91 -1.72
N ASP A 41 -4.61 12.42 -0.75
CA ASP A 41 -4.07 13.16 0.39
C ASP A 41 -3.72 12.25 1.57
N ILE A 42 -3.03 12.77 2.58
CA ILE A 42 -2.59 11.98 3.75
C ILE A 42 -3.80 11.40 4.49
N GLU A 43 -4.87 12.18 4.65
CA GLU A 43 -6.10 11.78 5.32
C GLU A 43 -6.78 10.58 4.63
N GLU A 44 -6.77 10.55 3.29
CA GLU A 44 -7.32 9.43 2.52
C GLU A 44 -6.50 8.14 2.73
N LEU A 45 -5.17 8.27 2.86
CA LEU A 45 -4.30 7.12 3.17
C LEU A 45 -4.53 6.62 4.61
N GLU A 46 -4.70 7.53 5.57
CA GLU A 46 -4.99 7.18 6.97
C GLU A 46 -6.30 6.40 7.11
N GLU A 47 -7.37 6.87 6.45
CA GLU A 47 -8.66 6.20 6.43
C GLU A 47 -8.58 4.83 5.75
N ALA A 48 -7.85 4.74 4.64
CA ALA A 48 -7.64 3.49 3.92
C ALA A 48 -6.89 2.46 4.77
N LEU A 49 -5.92 2.88 5.58
CA LEU A 49 -5.20 2.03 6.52
C LEU A 49 -6.06 1.62 7.73
N LEU A 50 -6.93 2.52 8.21
CA LEU A 50 -7.85 2.26 9.32
C LEU A 50 -8.89 1.19 8.98
N THR A 51 -9.33 1.18 7.73
CA THR A 51 -10.36 0.28 7.20
C THR A 51 -9.78 -0.98 6.55
N ASP A 52 -8.44 -1.10 6.46
CA ASP A 52 -7.78 -2.25 5.85
C ASP A 52 -8.11 -3.54 6.62
N GLY A 53 -8.79 -4.48 5.94
CA GLY A 53 -9.22 -5.75 6.51
C GLY A 53 -10.48 -5.70 7.39
N ALA A 54 -11.18 -4.57 7.48
CA ALA A 54 -12.50 -4.47 8.13
C ALA A 54 -13.65 -4.95 7.22
N GLU A 55 -13.46 -4.87 5.90
CA GLU A 55 -14.35 -5.44 4.90
C GLU A 55 -13.60 -6.53 4.13
N ASP A 56 -14.28 -7.63 3.76
CA ASP A 56 -13.70 -8.75 2.99
C ASP A 56 -13.17 -8.33 1.60
N SER A 57 -13.29 -7.04 1.27
CA SER A 57 -12.62 -6.33 0.19
C SER A 57 -11.82 -5.18 0.82
N GLY A 58 -10.52 -5.36 1.08
CA GLY A 58 -9.67 -4.28 1.63
C GLY A 58 -9.78 -2.97 0.83
N SER A 59 -9.40 -1.84 1.44
CA SER A 59 -9.58 -0.50 0.85
C SER A 59 -9.10 -0.45 -0.61
N SER A 60 -9.98 0.00 -1.50
CA SER A 60 -9.71 0.12 -2.94
C SER A 60 -8.47 0.98 -3.22
N LEU A 61 -8.21 1.99 -2.38
CA LEU A 61 -7.02 2.84 -2.44
C LEU A 61 -5.74 2.01 -2.25
N LEU A 62 -5.66 1.22 -1.17
CA LEU A 62 -4.47 0.41 -0.88
C LEU A 62 -4.24 -0.65 -1.94
N GLN A 63 -5.31 -1.33 -2.40
CA GLN A 63 -5.19 -2.34 -3.44
C GLN A 63 -4.69 -1.75 -4.76
N GLU A 64 -5.27 -0.63 -5.20
CA GLU A 64 -4.85 0.06 -6.41
C GLU A 64 -3.42 0.59 -6.29
N LEU A 65 -3.06 1.16 -5.12
CA LEU A 65 -1.72 1.63 -4.85
C LEU A 65 -0.70 0.48 -4.97
N MET A 66 -0.99 -0.69 -4.40
CA MET A 66 -0.13 -1.87 -4.52
C MET A 66 0.01 -2.33 -5.98
N VAL A 67 -1.10 -2.38 -6.73
CA VAL A 67 -1.08 -2.75 -8.15
C VAL A 67 -0.18 -1.82 -8.95
N ARG A 68 -0.34 -0.50 -8.82
CA ARG A 68 0.44 0.48 -9.60
C ARG A 68 1.92 0.50 -9.22
N LEU A 69 2.23 0.41 -7.92
CA LEU A 69 3.61 0.31 -7.44
C LEU A 69 4.27 -0.97 -7.97
N LEU A 70 3.60 -2.12 -7.88
CA LEU A 70 4.14 -3.40 -8.37
C LEU A 70 4.31 -3.40 -9.88
N ALA A 71 3.35 -2.82 -10.61
CA ALA A 71 3.41 -2.71 -12.06
C ALA A 71 4.65 -1.91 -12.49
N GLY A 72 4.92 -0.75 -11.86
CA GLY A 72 6.14 0.01 -12.15
C GLY A 72 7.43 -0.66 -11.64
N CYS A 73 7.38 -1.50 -10.60
CA CYS A 73 8.54 -2.26 -10.13
C CYS A 73 8.86 -3.48 -11.01
N VAL A 74 7.86 -4.05 -11.69
CA VAL A 74 7.99 -5.29 -12.48
C VAL A 74 7.44 -5.05 -13.90
N PRO A 75 8.24 -4.41 -14.79
CA PRO A 75 7.78 -4.08 -16.14
C PRO A 75 7.32 -5.30 -16.96
N SER A 76 7.91 -6.48 -16.70
CA SER A 76 7.56 -7.74 -17.37
C SER A 76 6.19 -8.29 -16.98
N ALA A 77 5.58 -7.82 -15.89
CA ALA A 77 4.29 -8.27 -15.39
C ALA A 77 3.23 -7.16 -15.36
N GLN A 78 3.56 -5.95 -15.83
CA GLN A 78 2.71 -4.75 -15.73
C GLN A 78 1.27 -4.97 -16.23
N GLY A 79 1.07 -5.72 -17.33
CA GLY A 79 -0.26 -6.01 -17.89
C GLY A 79 -0.99 -7.18 -17.25
N CYS A 80 -0.36 -7.91 -16.33
CA CYS A 80 -0.93 -9.09 -15.68
C CYS A 80 -1.29 -8.83 -14.21
N ILE A 81 -0.85 -7.72 -13.61
CA ILE A 81 -1.09 -7.41 -12.20
C ILE A 81 -2.47 -6.74 -12.06
N SER A 82 -3.28 -7.24 -11.13
CA SER A 82 -4.60 -6.72 -10.79
C SER A 82 -4.86 -6.84 -9.29
N ILE A 83 -5.93 -6.21 -8.81
CA ILE A 83 -6.37 -6.29 -7.41
C ILE A 83 -6.63 -7.72 -6.92
N PHE A 84 -6.83 -8.69 -7.82
CA PHE A 84 -7.07 -10.09 -7.47
C PHE A 84 -5.79 -10.92 -7.32
N ASN A 85 -4.68 -10.47 -7.90
CA ASN A 85 -3.45 -11.27 -7.96
C ASN A 85 -2.19 -10.54 -7.47
N TYR A 86 -2.28 -9.25 -7.14
CA TYR A 86 -1.14 -8.44 -6.69
C TYR A 86 -0.40 -9.10 -5.51
N GLN A 87 -1.12 -9.77 -4.61
CA GLN A 87 -0.52 -10.46 -3.45
C GLN A 87 0.48 -11.54 -3.86
N MET A 88 0.24 -12.26 -4.96
CA MET A 88 1.18 -13.27 -5.47
C MET A 88 2.47 -12.61 -5.98
N PHE A 89 2.34 -11.52 -6.74
CA PHE A 89 3.48 -10.77 -7.26
C PHE A 89 4.27 -10.10 -6.14
N LEU A 90 3.59 -9.52 -5.16
CA LEU A 90 4.19 -8.90 -3.98
C LEU A 90 5.03 -9.91 -3.18
N ARG A 91 4.49 -11.09 -2.89
CA ARG A 91 5.24 -12.17 -2.21
C ARG A 91 6.47 -12.60 -3.00
N ARG A 92 6.37 -12.67 -4.34
CA ARG A 92 7.49 -13.02 -5.21
C ARG A 92 8.57 -11.93 -5.21
N LEU A 93 8.18 -10.66 -5.27
CA LEU A 93 9.10 -9.52 -5.23
C LEU A 93 9.87 -9.47 -3.92
N PHE A 94 9.18 -9.60 -2.78
CA PHE A 94 9.82 -9.61 -1.46
C PHE A 94 10.82 -10.77 -1.30
N ARG A 95 10.48 -11.98 -1.78
CA ARG A 95 11.41 -13.12 -1.77
C ARG A 95 12.68 -12.89 -2.60
N GLN A 96 12.60 -12.08 -3.64
CA GLN A 96 13.75 -11.78 -4.51
C GLN A 96 14.61 -10.64 -3.99
N LYS A 97 14.02 -9.64 -3.33
CA LYS A 97 14.70 -8.38 -2.98
C LYS A 97 15.09 -8.26 -1.50
N CYS A 98 14.46 -9.02 -0.61
CA CYS A 98 14.66 -8.92 0.85
C CYS A 98 15.31 -10.19 1.44
N GLN A 99 16.34 -10.73 0.78
CA GLN A 99 17.22 -11.74 1.38
C GLN A 99 18.19 -11.11 2.37
#